data_AF-A0A5C4SUS4-F1
#
_entry.id   AF-A0A5C4SUS4-F1
#
_cell.length_a   1.000
_cell.length_b   1.000
_cell.length_c   1.000
_cell.angle_alpha   90.00
_cell.angle_beta   90.00
_cell.angle_gamma   90.00
#
_symmetry.space_group_name_H-M   'P 1'
#
loop_
_entity.id
_entity.type
_entity.pdbx_description
1 polymer ?
#
loop_
_entity_poly.entity_id
_entity_poly.type
_entity_poly.pdbx_seq_one_letter_code
_entity_poly.pdbx_strand_id
1 'polypeptide(L)'
;MDKIEFIKLEKPVTVYNFTVLDYHTYYVTDIGVWVHNTQCGPNGTFENASYHGTTNNGKKNEAPNDGQTVLDNSLSIGPNTDRRIGISDGEFVVLDKTSDGIYHGHVRSWSELNPTMQSILRKAGLAD
;
A
#
# COMPACT_ATOMS: atom_id res chain seq x y z
N MET A 1 -12.99 -18.98 -23.17
CA MET A 1 -13.07 -18.29 -21.87
C MET A 1 -13.88 -19.19 -20.96
N ASP A 2 -13.34 -19.53 -19.79
CA ASP A 2 -14.06 -20.33 -18.82
C ASP A 2 -15.24 -19.54 -18.24
N LYS A 3 -16.34 -20.23 -17.98
CA LYS A 3 -17.57 -19.61 -17.49
C LYS A 3 -17.52 -19.54 -15.97
N ILE A 4 -17.69 -18.33 -15.43
CA ILE A 4 -17.83 -18.11 -13.98
C ILE A 4 -19.32 -18.08 -13.63
N GLU A 5 -19.70 -18.82 -12.58
CA GLU A 5 -21.07 -18.85 -12.06
C GLU A 5 -21.12 -18.34 -10.62
N PHE A 6 -22.02 -17.40 -10.35
CA PHE A 6 -22.23 -16.86 -9.01
C PHE A 6 -23.32 -17.66 -8.31
N ILE A 7 -22.95 -18.33 -7.21
CA ILE A 7 -23.88 -19.11 -6.40
C ILE A 7 -24.18 -18.32 -5.13
N LYS A 8 -25.48 -18.05 -4.88
CA LYS A 8 -25.95 -17.47 -3.63
C LYS A 8 -26.43 -18.58 -2.70
N LEU A 9 -25.84 -18.67 -1.52
CA LEU A 9 -26.22 -19.65 -0.51
C LEU A 9 -27.30 -19.03 0.40
N GLU A 10 -28.40 -19.75 0.62
CA GLU A 10 -29.49 -19.29 1.51
C GLU A 10 -29.15 -19.46 2.99
N LYS A 11 -28.12 -20.27 3.30
CA LYS A 11 -27.69 -20.59 4.67
C LYS A 11 -26.18 -20.36 4.81
N PRO A 12 -25.69 -19.93 5.99
CA PRO A 12 -24.27 -19.83 6.25
C PRO A 12 -23.57 -21.18 6.10
N VAL A 13 -22.37 -21.17 5.52
CA VAL A 13 -21.50 -22.35 5.37
C VAL A 13 -20.16 -22.03 5.99
N THR A 14 -19.54 -23.01 6.65
CA THR A 14 -18.18 -22.88 7.19
C THR A 14 -17.19 -22.79 6.04
N VAL A 15 -16.34 -21.76 6.08
CA VAL A 15 -15.23 -21.56 5.15
C VAL A 15 -13.92 -21.50 5.94
N TYR A 16 -12.80 -21.78 5.28
CA TYR A 16 -11.47 -21.78 5.87
C TYR A 16 -10.56 -20.83 5.11
N ASN A 17 -9.62 -20.20 5.82
CA ASN A 17 -8.49 -19.49 5.25
C ASN A 17 -7.19 -19.96 5.90
N PHE A 18 -6.07 -19.68 5.26
CA PHE A 18 -4.74 -19.83 5.82
C PHE A 18 -3.83 -18.81 5.16
N THR A 19 -2.72 -18.47 5.81
CA THR A 19 -1.72 -17.53 5.29
C THR A 19 -0.43 -18.25 4.96
N VAL A 20 0.15 -17.95 3.79
CA VAL A 20 1.49 -18.41 3.40
C VAL A 20 2.48 -17.26 3.52
N LEU A 21 3.70 -17.55 4.00
CA LEU A 21 4.64 -16.53 4.49
C LEU A 21 5.38 -15.74 3.39
N ASP A 22 5.75 -16.41 2.29
CA ASP A 22 6.70 -15.81 1.33
C ASP A 22 5.97 -15.17 0.14
N TYR A 23 5.47 -16.01 -0.75
CA TYR A 23 4.84 -15.55 -1.99
C TYR A 23 3.42 -15.03 -1.80
N HIS A 24 2.83 -15.25 -0.61
CA HIS A 24 1.45 -14.89 -0.28
C HIS A 24 0.42 -15.32 -1.34
N THR A 25 0.75 -16.35 -2.12
CA THR A 25 -0.04 -16.85 -3.24
C THR A 25 0.01 -18.36 -3.24
N TYR A 26 -1.09 -18.98 -3.66
CA TYR A 26 -1.23 -20.43 -3.70
C TYR A 26 -2.27 -20.85 -4.74
N TYR A 27 -2.21 -22.10 -5.15
CA TYR A 27 -3.21 -22.71 -6.02
C TYR A 27 -4.30 -23.37 -5.18
N VAL A 28 -5.56 -23.18 -5.56
CA VAL A 28 -6.70 -23.85 -4.93
C VAL A 28 -7.27 -24.86 -5.92
N THR A 29 -7.53 -26.06 -5.42
CA THR A 29 -8.06 -27.21 -6.16
C THR A 29 -7.16 -27.71 -7.30
N ASP A 30 -7.50 -28.87 -7.85
CA ASP A 30 -6.82 -29.45 -9.01
C ASP A 30 -7.06 -28.67 -10.32
N ILE A 31 -7.99 -27.70 -10.30
CA ILE A 31 -8.28 -26.82 -11.45
C ILE A 31 -7.20 -25.72 -11.59
N GLY A 32 -6.36 -25.52 -10.57
CA GLY A 32 -5.22 -24.60 -10.65
C GLY A 32 -5.63 -23.13 -10.56
N VAL A 33 -6.64 -22.80 -9.75
CA VAL A 33 -7.04 -21.41 -9.51
C VAL A 33 -5.95 -20.73 -8.67
N TRP A 34 -5.30 -19.70 -9.22
CA TRP A 34 -4.29 -18.91 -8.52
C TRP A 34 -4.94 -17.83 -7.66
N VAL A 35 -4.68 -17.85 -6.34
CA VAL A 35 -5.23 -16.90 -5.37
C VAL A 35 -4.11 -16.27 -4.52
N HIS A 36 -4.43 -15.19 -3.81
CA HIS A 36 -3.50 -14.49 -2.90
C HIS A 36 -4.09 -14.32 -1.50
N ASN A 37 -3.23 -14.20 -0.49
CA ASN A 37 -3.61 -13.80 0.86
C ASN A 37 -4.06 -12.34 0.93
N THR A 38 -5.08 -12.06 1.73
CA THR A 38 -5.59 -10.70 1.97
C THR A 38 -4.56 -9.88 2.76
N GLN A 39 -4.52 -8.55 2.54
CA GLN A 39 -3.57 -7.59 3.15
C GLN A 39 -2.13 -7.62 2.59
N CYS A 40 -1.89 -8.31 1.48
CA CYS A 40 -0.76 -7.97 0.62
C CYS A 40 -1.17 -6.77 -0.25
N GLY A 41 -0.82 -5.57 0.20
CA GLY A 41 -0.84 -4.42 -0.68
C GLY A 41 -0.05 -4.70 -1.96
N PRO A 42 -0.47 -4.22 -3.15
CA PRO A 42 0.26 -4.47 -4.40
C PRO A 42 1.73 -4.00 -4.34
N ASN A 43 2.06 -3.16 -3.36
CA ASN A 43 3.35 -2.53 -3.21
C ASN A 43 4.11 -2.94 -1.94
N GLY A 44 3.56 -3.83 -1.09
CA GLY A 44 4.17 -4.27 0.18
C GLY A 44 3.34 -3.94 1.43
N THR A 45 4.01 -3.98 2.59
CA THR A 45 3.43 -3.71 3.92
C THR A 45 3.91 -2.37 4.45
N PHE A 46 3.00 -1.58 5.02
CA PHE A 46 3.30 -0.35 5.73
C PHE A 46 3.54 -0.63 7.21
N GLU A 47 4.68 -0.20 7.72
CA GLU A 47 5.00 -0.18 9.15
C GLU A 47 5.39 1.22 9.57
N ASN A 48 4.81 1.69 10.68
CA ASN A 48 5.26 2.92 11.30
C ASN A 48 6.72 2.80 11.73
N ALA A 49 7.55 3.78 11.36
CA ALA A 49 8.94 3.79 11.81
C ALA A 49 9.00 3.81 13.34
N SER A 50 9.81 2.94 13.94
CA SER A 50 9.94 2.75 15.41
C SER A 50 10.40 4.00 16.19
N TYR A 51 10.72 5.11 15.50
CA TYR A 51 11.12 6.39 16.07
C TYR A 51 9.99 7.42 16.23
N HIS A 52 8.73 7.04 16.03
CA HIS A 52 7.57 7.85 16.41
C HIS A 52 7.30 7.69 17.91
N GLY A 53 7.89 8.57 18.72
CA GLY A 53 7.44 8.78 20.09
C GLY A 53 6.04 9.43 20.10
N THR A 54 5.27 9.18 21.15
CA THR A 54 3.89 9.68 21.38
C THR A 54 3.75 11.20 21.54
N THR A 55 4.80 11.97 21.29
CA THR A 55 4.86 13.41 21.50
C THR A 55 5.33 14.14 20.25
N ASN A 56 4.46 15.02 19.75
CA ASN A 56 4.70 15.97 18.68
C ASN A 56 5.80 16.97 19.09
N ASN A 57 7.06 16.59 18.90
CA ASN A 57 8.17 17.54 18.88
C ASN A 57 8.33 17.96 17.42
N GLY A 58 7.96 19.20 17.07
CA GLY A 58 7.93 19.80 15.72
C GLY A 58 9.26 19.84 14.94
N LYS A 59 9.96 18.70 14.89
CA LYS A 59 11.18 18.38 14.16
C LYS A 59 10.99 17.18 13.21
N LYS A 60 9.85 16.49 13.29
CA LYS A 60 9.57 15.24 12.56
C LYS A 60 8.21 15.34 11.90
N ASN A 61 8.11 14.87 10.67
CA ASN A 61 6.84 14.89 9.96
C ASN A 61 5.97 13.71 10.44
N GLU A 62 4.67 13.95 10.47
CA GLU A 62 3.67 13.02 10.98
C GLU A 62 3.62 11.76 10.11
N ALA A 63 3.35 10.62 10.75
CA ALA A 63 3.03 9.40 10.03
C ALA A 63 1.62 9.53 9.44
N PRO A 64 1.35 9.03 8.23
CA PRO A 64 0.00 9.07 7.67
C PRO A 64 -1.00 8.31 8.55
N ASN A 65 -2.22 8.83 8.66
CA ASN A 65 -3.32 8.20 9.40
C ASN A 65 -3.64 6.78 8.88
N ASP A 66 -3.53 6.56 7.57
CA ASP A 66 -3.76 5.27 6.92
C ASP A 66 -2.63 4.89 5.95
N GLY A 67 -1.45 4.63 6.51
CA GLY A 67 -0.24 4.38 5.72
C GLY A 67 -0.31 3.17 4.77
N GLN A 68 -1.07 2.12 5.12
CA GLN A 68 -1.24 0.98 4.21
C GLN A 68 -2.09 1.35 3.00
N THR A 69 -3.21 2.04 3.19
CA THR A 69 -4.02 2.53 2.05
C THR A 69 -3.24 3.49 1.16
N VAL A 70 -2.38 4.33 1.73
CA VAL A 70 -1.49 5.18 0.94
C VAL A 70 -0.52 4.31 0.14
N LEU A 71 0.12 3.32 0.76
CA LEU A 71 1.06 2.43 0.08
C LEU A 71 0.39 1.69 -1.09
N ASP A 72 -0.82 1.19 -0.90
CA ASP A 72 -1.58 0.45 -1.91
C ASP A 72 -1.90 1.31 -3.12
N ASN A 73 -2.24 2.58 -2.91
CA ASN A 73 -2.62 3.53 -3.95
C ASN A 73 -1.46 4.44 -4.43
N SER A 74 -0.24 4.21 -3.93
CA SER A 74 0.90 5.08 -4.21
C SER A 74 1.51 4.89 -5.59
N LEU A 75 2.06 5.99 -6.10
CA LEU A 75 2.77 6.08 -7.37
C LEU A 75 4.27 5.94 -7.15
N SER A 76 4.94 5.08 -7.93
CA SER A 76 6.41 5.04 -7.97
C SER A 76 6.96 6.36 -8.53
N ILE A 77 8.05 6.87 -7.93
CA ILE A 77 8.66 8.12 -8.39
C ILE A 77 9.74 7.92 -9.47
N GLY A 78 10.04 6.66 -9.85
CA GLY A 78 10.99 6.35 -10.92
C GLY A 78 11.46 4.89 -10.92
N PRO A 79 12.11 4.44 -12.01
CA PRO A 79 12.51 3.03 -12.19
C PRO A 79 13.72 2.60 -11.33
N ASN A 80 14.49 3.56 -10.82
CA ASN A 80 15.73 3.30 -10.07
C ASN A 80 15.56 3.57 -8.56
N THR A 81 14.34 3.54 -8.06
CA THR A 81 14.05 3.77 -6.64
C THR A 81 12.78 3.03 -6.24
N ASP A 82 12.79 2.48 -5.03
CA ASP A 82 11.59 1.93 -4.41
C ASP A 82 10.68 3.03 -3.84
N ARG A 83 11.14 4.30 -3.79
CA ARG A 83 10.37 5.39 -3.20
C ARG A 83 9.06 5.62 -3.95
N ARG A 84 8.00 5.86 -3.18
CA ARG A 84 6.65 6.09 -3.70
C ARG A 84 6.07 7.37 -3.12
N ILE A 85 5.01 7.87 -3.75
CA ILE A 85 4.25 9.01 -3.26
C ILE A 85 2.76 8.74 -3.37
N GLY A 86 2.00 9.13 -2.36
CA GLY A 86 0.55 9.04 -2.31
C GLY A 86 -0.07 10.22 -1.58
N ILE A 87 -1.38 10.16 -1.37
CA ILE A 87 -2.15 11.17 -0.63
C ILE A 87 -2.97 10.48 0.45
N SER A 88 -3.01 11.06 1.64
CA SER A 88 -3.90 10.68 2.76
C SER A 88 -4.53 11.94 3.30
N ASP A 89 -5.86 12.01 3.45
CA ASP A 89 -6.55 13.15 4.05
C ASP A 89 -6.20 14.53 3.48
N GLY A 90 -5.86 14.59 2.18
CA GLY A 90 -5.43 15.82 1.51
C GLY A 90 -3.95 16.18 1.72
N GLU A 91 -3.20 15.35 2.45
CA GLU A 91 -1.78 15.51 2.70
C GLU A 91 -0.94 14.63 1.78
N PHE A 92 0.23 15.12 1.36
CA PHE A 92 1.15 14.34 0.54
C PHE A 92 1.98 13.42 1.42
N VAL A 93 2.08 12.15 1.06
CA VAL A 93 2.81 11.15 1.82
C VAL A 93 3.89 10.56 0.94
N VAL A 94 5.14 10.70 1.36
CA VAL A 94 6.28 10.05 0.71
C VAL A 94 6.59 8.76 1.47
N LEU A 95 6.72 7.66 0.72
CA LEU A 95 6.93 6.32 1.23
C LEU A 95 8.33 5.83 0.87
N ASP A 96 9.07 5.41 1.89
CA ASP A 96 10.43 4.87 1.77
C ASP A 96 10.45 3.39 2.17
N LYS A 97 11.12 2.58 1.36
CA LYS A 97 11.31 1.16 1.64
C LYS A 97 12.34 0.98 2.76
N THR A 98 11.94 0.38 3.87
CA THR A 98 12.78 0.09 5.04
C THR A 98 13.56 -1.21 4.84
N SER A 99 12.88 -2.25 4.36
CA SER A 99 13.43 -3.57 4.06
C SER A 99 12.60 -4.22 2.95
N ASP A 100 12.93 -5.44 2.54
CA ASP A 100 12.22 -6.04 1.41
C ASP A 100 10.72 -6.16 1.68
N GLY A 101 9.90 -5.58 0.79
CA GLY A 101 8.46 -5.45 0.95
C GLY A 101 7.94 -4.53 2.08
N ILE A 102 8.78 -3.92 2.91
CA ILE A 102 8.34 -3.09 4.06
C ILE A 102 8.62 -1.62 3.79
N TYR A 103 7.61 -0.77 4.00
CA TYR A 103 7.67 0.67 3.80
C TYR A 103 7.28 1.43 5.06
N HIS A 104 7.84 2.62 5.23
CA HIS A 104 7.33 3.62 6.16
C HIS A 104 7.02 4.90 5.38
N GLY A 105 6.19 5.77 5.95
CA GLY A 105 5.75 6.99 5.29
C GLY A 105 5.85 8.21 6.17
N HIS A 106 5.97 9.36 5.52
CA HIS A 106 6.00 10.64 6.18
C HIS A 106 5.20 11.66 5.38
N VAL A 107 4.37 12.43 6.08
CA VAL A 107 3.62 13.54 5.52
C VAL A 107 4.59 14.64 5.06
N ARG A 108 4.32 15.31 3.95
CA ARG A 108 5.09 16.44 3.41
C ARG A 108 4.13 17.52 2.95
N SER A 109 4.54 18.76 3.09
CA SER A 109 3.95 19.90 2.39
C SER A 109 4.39 19.93 0.93
N TRP A 110 3.61 20.59 0.08
CA TRP A 110 3.89 20.70 -1.36
C TRP A 110 5.29 21.25 -1.67
N SER A 111 5.74 22.25 -0.92
CA SER A 111 7.06 22.88 -1.12
C SER A 111 8.24 21.98 -0.71
N GLU A 112 8.00 20.93 0.07
CA GLU A 112 9.02 19.95 0.44
C GLU A 112 9.15 18.82 -0.59
N LEU A 113 8.19 18.70 -1.52
CA LEU A 113 8.25 17.71 -2.60
C LEU A 113 9.26 18.13 -3.66
N ASN A 114 10.01 17.15 -4.17
CA ASN A 114 10.89 17.41 -5.31
C ASN A 114 10.07 17.60 -6.62
N PRO A 115 10.65 18.22 -7.66
CA PRO A 115 9.93 18.48 -8.91
C PRO A 115 9.34 17.24 -9.59
N THR A 116 10.00 16.07 -9.45
CA THR A 116 9.51 14.80 -10.00
C THR A 116 8.22 14.35 -9.32
N MET A 117 8.18 14.38 -7.98
CA MET A 117 6.99 14.07 -7.18
C MET A 117 5.82 14.98 -7.55
N GLN A 118 6.07 16.30 -7.61
CA GLN A 118 5.06 17.28 -8.02
C GLN A 118 4.53 17.01 -9.43
N SER A 119 5.41 16.69 -10.39
CA SER A 119 5.02 16.36 -11.76
C SER A 119 4.18 15.09 -11.84
N ILE A 120 4.52 14.06 -11.07
CA ILE A 120 3.80 12.80 -11.02
C ILE A 120 2.39 13.00 -10.46
N LEU A 121 2.25 13.72 -9.34
CA LEU A 121 0.95 14.02 -8.74
C LEU A 121 0.05 14.79 -9.69
N ARG A 122 0.58 15.82 -10.37
CA ARG A 122 -0.17 16.55 -11.41
C ARG A 122 -0.61 15.67 -12.57
N LYS A 123 0.31 14.85 -13.09
CA LYS A 123 0.00 13.92 -14.19
C LYS A 123 -1.06 12.89 -13.82
N ALA A 124 -1.12 12.52 -12.54
CA ALA A 124 -2.12 11.60 -12.01
C ALA A 124 -3.46 12.29 -11.65
N GLY A 125 -3.57 13.62 -11.78
CA GLY A 125 -4.77 14.36 -11.38
C GLY A 125 -4.97 14.42 -9.86
N LEU A 126 -3.89 14.24 -9.10
CA LEU A 126 -3.90 14.24 -7.63
C LEU A 126 -3.50 15.61 -7.03
N ALA A 127 -3.00 16.52 -7.87
CA ALA A 127 -2.63 17.88 -7.50
C ALA A 127 -2.70 18.82 -8.72
N ASP A 128 -2.77 20.13 -8.48
CA ASP A 128 -2.83 21.18 -9.50
C ASP A 128 -1.47 21.88 -9.75
#